data_AF-A0A8C1LRS7-F1
#
_entry.id   AF-A0A8C1LRS7-F1
#
_cell.length_a   1.000
_cell.length_b   1.000
_cell.length_c   1.000
_cell.angle_alpha   90.00
_cell.angle_beta   90.00
_cell.angle_gamma   90.00
#
_symmetry.space_group_name_H-M   'P 1'
#
loop_
_entity.id
_entity.type
_entity.pdbx_description
1 polymer ?
#
loop_
_entity_poly.entity_id
_entity_poly.type
_entity_poly.pdbx_seq_one_letter_code
_entity_poly.pdbx_strand_id
1 'polypeptide(L)'
;MVTENKPDGMGAVRCCVRNGEDMNESPGLTDYQLFIRCSSQTESAVSPGLCAGLSRCYLEERVFPVLLPGLEALLAEAQKHRCTERKKTAFNGCDFLTEWLYNKNPRAERTPTHFHSIPFVQKWLLEHPRPHIPASLLLTDEQAAVLIQAFWRGYKVRKVQKLVTENATEMLLAF
;
A
#
# COMPACT_ATOMS: atom_id res chain seq x y z
N MET A 1 -52.68 -7.78 22.63
CA MET A 1 -51.96 -8.76 21.80
C MET A 1 -50.73 -8.06 21.26
N VAL A 2 -49.60 -8.25 21.92
CA VAL A 2 -48.28 -7.75 21.51
C VAL A 2 -47.61 -8.92 20.81
N THR A 3 -47.33 -8.78 19.52
CA THR A 3 -46.56 -9.78 18.77
C THR A 3 -45.13 -9.29 18.63
N GLU A 4 -44.22 -10.01 19.26
CA GLU A 4 -42.78 -9.85 19.14
C GLU A 4 -42.33 -10.10 17.68
N ASN A 5 -41.50 -9.19 17.15
CA ASN A 5 -40.80 -9.42 15.89
C ASN A 5 -39.46 -10.09 16.18
N LYS A 6 -39.30 -11.33 15.71
CA LYS A 6 -38.05 -12.09 15.67
C LYS A 6 -37.29 -11.74 14.39
N PRO A 7 -35.99 -11.39 14.42
CA PRO A 7 -35.21 -11.27 13.20
C PRO A 7 -34.75 -12.67 12.77
N ASP A 8 -35.41 -13.22 11.75
CA ASP A 8 -34.98 -14.42 11.07
C ASP A 8 -33.81 -14.14 10.13
N GLY A 9 -32.78 -14.99 10.24
CA GLY A 9 -32.01 -15.43 9.10
C GLY A 9 -30.73 -14.65 8.80
N MET A 10 -29.60 -15.16 9.34
CA MET A 10 -28.29 -15.05 8.71
C MET A 10 -28.43 -15.30 7.20
N GLY A 11 -28.12 -14.29 6.38
CA GLY A 11 -28.09 -14.43 4.93
C GLY A 11 -27.04 -15.46 4.53
N ALA A 12 -27.47 -16.65 4.15
CA ALA A 12 -26.61 -17.63 3.50
C ALA A 12 -26.22 -17.07 2.12
N VAL A 13 -24.96 -16.65 1.98
CA VAL A 13 -24.39 -16.29 0.68
C VAL A 13 -24.29 -17.56 -0.15
N ARG A 14 -25.33 -17.82 -0.94
CA ARG A 14 -25.36 -18.92 -1.91
C ARG A 14 -24.35 -18.60 -3.00
N CYS A 15 -23.27 -19.38 -3.09
CA CYS A 15 -22.38 -19.35 -4.24
C CYS A 15 -23.15 -19.83 -5.48
N CYS A 16 -23.63 -18.89 -6.29
CA CYS A 16 -24.17 -19.18 -7.60
C CYS A 16 -23.01 -19.57 -8.53
N VAL A 17 -22.96 -20.84 -8.93
CA VAL A 17 -22.15 -21.31 -10.05
C VAL A 17 -22.71 -20.64 -11.31
N ARG A 18 -21.95 -19.74 -11.91
CA ARG A 18 -22.21 -19.28 -13.28
C ARG A 18 -21.30 -20.09 -14.19
N ASN A 19 -21.89 -21.04 -14.93
CA ASN A 19 -21.17 -21.75 -15.98
C ASN A 19 -20.82 -20.71 -17.06
N GLY A 20 -19.52 -20.42 -17.21
CA GLY A 20 -18.97 -19.65 -18.32
C GLY A 20 -17.92 -20.53 -18.98
N GLU A 21 -18.16 -20.86 -20.24
CA GLU A 21 -17.29 -21.67 -21.09
C GLU A 21 -16.02 -20.90 -21.49
N ASP A 22 -14.95 -21.70 -21.68
CA ASP A 22 -13.72 -21.51 -22.45
C ASP A 22 -12.81 -20.28 -22.19
N MET A 23 -11.55 -20.57 -21.83
CA MET A 23 -10.38 -20.35 -22.69
C MET A 23 -9.10 -20.92 -22.05
N ASN A 24 -8.25 -21.44 -22.94
CA ASN A 24 -7.00 -22.18 -22.84
C ASN A 24 -5.81 -21.43 -22.19
N GLU A 25 -5.00 -22.09 -21.33
CA GLU A 25 -3.51 -22.18 -21.41
C GLU A 25 -2.81 -22.82 -20.18
N SER A 26 -2.11 -23.93 -20.46
CA SER A 26 -0.78 -24.43 -20.01
C SER A 26 -0.11 -24.18 -18.64
N PRO A 27 0.84 -25.06 -18.23
CA PRO A 27 1.03 -25.48 -16.85
C PRO A 27 2.28 -24.92 -16.17
N GLY A 28 2.22 -24.83 -14.85
CA GLY A 28 3.42 -24.78 -14.02
C GLY A 28 3.26 -23.92 -12.78
N LEU A 29 2.64 -24.45 -11.73
CA LEU A 29 2.98 -23.99 -10.39
C LEU A 29 2.72 -25.09 -9.36
N THR A 30 3.77 -25.35 -8.60
CA THR A 30 3.90 -26.38 -7.56
C THR A 30 2.78 -26.31 -6.52
N ASP A 31 2.26 -27.48 -6.21
CA ASP A 31 1.17 -27.78 -5.27
C ASP A 31 1.53 -27.36 -3.83
N TYR A 32 1.18 -26.13 -3.46
CA TYR A 32 1.04 -25.75 -2.05
C TYR A 32 -0.40 -26.06 -1.63
N GLN A 33 -0.65 -27.32 -1.26
CA GLN A 33 -1.97 -27.77 -0.86
C GLN A 33 -2.34 -27.19 0.52
N LEU A 34 -2.87 -25.96 0.53
CA LEU A 34 -3.48 -25.37 1.71
C LEU A 34 -4.77 -26.15 2.01
N PHE A 35 -4.75 -26.98 3.05
CA PHE A 35 -5.94 -27.65 3.58
C PHE A 35 -6.88 -26.63 4.23
N ILE A 36 -7.68 -25.95 3.41
CA ILE A 36 -8.75 -25.08 3.86
C ILE A 36 -10.02 -25.95 3.95
N ARG A 37 -10.43 -26.27 5.17
CA ARG A 37 -11.68 -27.00 5.41
C ARG A 37 -12.86 -26.07 5.12
N CYS A 38 -13.55 -26.29 3.99
CA CYS A 38 -14.81 -25.63 3.68
C CYS A 38 -15.91 -26.19 4.59
N SER A 39 -16.64 -25.31 5.30
CA SER A 39 -17.64 -25.71 6.28
C SER A 39 -18.98 -26.15 5.66
N SER A 40 -19.14 -26.03 4.34
CA SER A 40 -20.31 -26.54 3.62
C SER A 40 -20.17 -28.03 3.33
N GLN A 41 -20.24 -28.85 4.38
CA GLN A 41 -20.62 -30.25 4.22
C GLN A 41 -22.11 -30.33 3.90
N THR A 42 -22.45 -30.15 2.64
CA THR A 42 -23.54 -30.93 2.03
C THR A 42 -22.86 -32.04 1.26
N GLU A 43 -23.02 -33.27 1.72
CA GLU A 43 -22.59 -34.49 1.05
C GLU A 43 -23.06 -34.47 -0.41
N SER A 44 -22.17 -34.14 -1.34
CA SER A 44 -22.32 -34.54 -2.73
C SER A 44 -21.05 -35.23 -3.16
N ALA A 45 -21.21 -36.47 -3.57
CA ALA A 45 -20.17 -37.33 -4.09
C ALA A 45 -19.63 -36.74 -5.40
N VAL A 46 -18.59 -35.92 -5.32
CA VAL A 46 -17.80 -35.49 -6.47
C VAL A 46 -16.31 -35.60 -6.10
N SER A 47 -15.54 -36.18 -7.03
CA SER A 47 -14.10 -36.42 -6.98
C SER A 47 -13.28 -35.24 -6.42
N PRO A 48 -12.06 -35.49 -5.90
CA PRO A 48 -11.23 -34.50 -5.20
C PRO A 48 -10.59 -33.48 -6.15
N GLY A 49 -11.41 -32.70 -6.84
CA GLY A 49 -11.00 -31.43 -7.42
C GLY A 49 -11.21 -30.35 -6.37
N LEU A 50 -10.17 -29.58 -6.04
CA LEU A 50 -10.31 -28.36 -5.25
C LEU A 50 -11.38 -27.50 -5.91
N CYS A 51 -12.53 -27.33 -5.24
CA CYS A 51 -13.62 -26.52 -5.76
C CYS A 51 -13.08 -25.10 -6.03
N ALA A 52 -13.27 -24.57 -7.24
CA ALA A 52 -12.85 -23.20 -7.58
C ALA A 52 -13.45 -22.14 -6.63
N GLY A 53 -14.53 -22.48 -5.91
CA GLY A 53 -15.13 -21.65 -4.87
C GLY A 53 -14.41 -21.69 -3.51
N LEU A 54 -13.54 -22.66 -3.25
CA LEU A 54 -12.90 -22.85 -1.93
C LEU A 54 -11.93 -21.71 -1.59
N SER A 55 -11.16 -21.25 -2.59
CA SER A 55 -10.27 -20.09 -2.48
C SER A 55 -11.06 -18.80 -2.30
N ARG A 56 -12.17 -18.64 -3.04
CA ARG A 56 -13.06 -17.47 -2.95
C ARG A 56 -13.74 -17.38 -1.58
N CYS A 57 -14.35 -18.47 -1.09
CA CYS A 57 -14.98 -18.50 0.24
C CYS A 57 -13.97 -18.21 1.35
N TYR A 58 -12.75 -18.75 1.25
CA TYR A 58 -11.70 -18.44 2.22
C TYR A 58 -11.34 -16.96 2.25
N LEU A 59 -11.19 -16.33 1.09
CA LEU A 59 -10.91 -14.90 1.01
C LEU A 59 -12.06 -14.08 1.63
N GLU A 60 -13.30 -14.38 1.24
CA GLU A 60 -14.49 -13.67 1.73
C GLU A 60 -14.71 -13.84 3.24
N GLU A 61 -14.49 -15.03 3.79
CA GLU A 61 -14.76 -15.33 5.19
C GLU A 61 -13.59 -14.99 6.13
N ARG A 62 -12.34 -15.07 5.65
CA ARG A 62 -11.15 -15.02 6.53
C ARG A 62 -10.23 -13.85 6.26
N VAL A 63 -10.07 -13.45 5.00
CA VAL A 63 -9.09 -12.42 4.62
C VAL A 63 -9.76 -11.06 4.53
N PHE A 64 -10.83 -10.92 3.76
CA PHE A 64 -11.51 -9.66 3.51
C PHE A 64 -12.07 -8.97 4.76
N PRO A 65 -12.63 -9.66 5.76
CA PRO A 65 -13.14 -8.99 6.97
C PRO A 65 -12.05 -8.26 7.75
N VAL A 66 -10.80 -8.68 7.62
CA VAL A 66 -9.64 -8.04 8.26
C VAL A 66 -8.96 -7.05 7.31
N LEU A 67 -8.84 -7.42 6.03
CA LEU A 67 -8.06 -6.66 5.05
C LEU A 67 -8.82 -5.42 4.52
N LEU A 68 -10.11 -5.54 4.22
CA LEU A 68 -10.89 -4.44 3.61
C LEU A 68 -10.92 -3.18 4.48
N PRO A 69 -11.16 -3.25 5.81
CA PRO A 69 -11.10 -2.05 6.66
C PRO A 69 -9.68 -1.42 6.70
N GLY A 70 -8.64 -2.24 6.59
CA GLY A 70 -7.26 -1.76 6.50
C GLY A 70 -6.97 -1.04 5.19
N LEU A 71 -7.50 -1.55 4.08
CA LEU A 71 -7.41 -0.89 2.76
C LEU A 71 -8.21 0.42 2.72
N GLU A 72 -9.39 0.47 3.33
CA GLU A 72 -10.17 1.70 3.47
C GLU A 72 -9.39 2.76 4.25
N ALA A 73 -8.82 2.39 5.40
CA ALA A 73 -7.97 3.28 6.19
C ALA A 73 -6.73 3.74 5.41
N LEU A 74 -6.13 2.85 4.62
CA LEU A 74 -4.98 3.17 3.77
C LEU A 74 -5.34 4.19 2.69
N LEU A 75 -6.50 4.07 2.05
CA LEU A 75 -6.96 5.03 1.05
C LEU A 75 -7.23 6.41 1.69
N ALA A 76 -7.83 6.44 2.89
CA ALA A 76 -8.03 7.68 3.63
C ALA A 76 -6.70 8.36 3.99
N GLU A 77 -5.70 7.61 4.44
CA GLU A 77 -4.38 8.16 4.75
C GLU A 77 -3.63 8.61 3.49
N ALA A 78 -3.72 7.84 2.40
CA ALA A 78 -3.12 8.18 1.12
C ALA A 78 -3.67 9.51 0.56
N GLN A 79 -4.96 9.81 0.78
CA GLN A 79 -5.55 11.09 0.41
C GLN A 79 -4.93 12.25 1.21
N LYS A 80 -4.71 12.10 2.52
CA LYS A 80 -4.03 13.12 3.34
C LYS A 80 -2.61 13.41 2.85
N HIS A 81 -1.92 12.39 2.36
CA HIS A 81 -0.60 12.51 1.75
C HIS A 81 -0.62 12.98 0.28
N ARG A 82 -1.80 13.33 -0.26
CA ARG A 82 -1.99 13.82 -1.64
C ARG A 82 -1.48 12.82 -2.70
N CYS A 83 -1.55 11.52 -2.40
CA CYS A 83 -1.12 10.45 -3.31
C CYS A 83 -1.97 10.36 -4.58
N THR A 84 -3.22 10.82 -4.54
CA THR A 84 -4.11 10.90 -5.72
C THR A 84 -3.81 12.10 -6.62
N GLU A 85 -3.17 13.14 -6.07
CA GLU A 85 -2.83 14.37 -6.79
C GLU A 85 -1.40 14.34 -7.34
N ARG A 86 -0.47 13.70 -6.61
CA ARG A 86 0.96 13.67 -6.93
C ARG A 86 1.37 12.34 -7.55
N LYS A 87 2.15 12.40 -8.63
CA LYS A 87 2.71 11.20 -9.30
C LYS A 87 3.68 10.39 -8.43
N LYS A 88 4.34 11.04 -7.47
CA LYS A 88 5.31 10.41 -6.56
C LYS A 88 5.11 10.98 -5.16
N THR A 89 5.14 10.11 -4.16
CA THR A 89 5.03 10.47 -2.74
C THR A 89 6.02 9.67 -1.92
N ALA A 90 6.36 10.17 -0.73
CA ALA A 90 7.14 9.42 0.26
C ALA A 90 6.28 8.41 1.05
N PHE A 91 4.96 8.48 0.93
CA PHE A 91 4.03 7.59 1.63
C PHE A 91 4.13 6.16 1.09
N ASN A 92 4.38 5.20 1.96
CA ASN A 92 4.44 3.79 1.63
C ASN A 92 3.18 3.07 2.15
N GLY A 93 2.32 2.64 1.23
CA GLY A 93 1.08 1.95 1.58
C GLY A 93 1.31 0.59 2.26
N CYS A 94 2.36 -0.14 1.88
CA CYS A 94 2.67 -1.42 2.51
C CYS A 94 3.13 -1.24 3.97
N ASP A 95 3.90 -0.19 4.26
CA ASP A 95 4.32 0.13 5.63
C ASP A 95 3.11 0.48 6.50
N PHE A 96 2.25 1.37 6.00
CA PHE A 96 1.01 1.74 6.67
C PHE A 96 0.14 0.51 6.93
N LEU A 97 -0.10 -0.33 5.92
CA LEU A 97 -0.96 -1.50 6.06
C LEU A 97 -0.38 -2.53 7.03
N THR A 98 0.95 -2.69 7.02
CA THR A 98 1.65 -3.56 7.98
C THR A 98 1.46 -3.07 9.41
N GLU A 99 1.65 -1.77 9.66
CA GLU A 99 1.42 -1.17 10.97
C GLU A 99 -0.05 -1.30 11.39
N TRP A 100 -0.98 -1.00 10.49
CA TRP A 100 -2.41 -1.07 10.74
C TRP A 100 -2.85 -2.49 11.12
N LEU A 101 -2.50 -3.49 10.30
CA LEU A 101 -2.83 -4.89 10.55
C LEU A 101 -2.17 -5.43 11.82
N TYR A 102 -0.94 -4.99 12.10
CA TYR A 102 -0.26 -5.33 13.34
C TYR A 102 -1.05 -4.80 14.53
N ASN A 103 -1.31 -3.50 14.59
CA ASN A 103 -1.98 -2.87 15.74
C ASN A 103 -3.45 -3.25 15.89
N LYS A 104 -4.14 -3.63 14.81
CA LYS A 104 -5.56 -4.00 14.81
C LYS A 104 -5.82 -5.50 14.93
N ASN A 105 -4.79 -6.34 15.07
CA ASN A 105 -5.00 -7.77 15.19
C ASN A 105 -5.57 -8.12 16.58
N PRO A 106 -6.83 -8.61 16.65
CA PRO A 106 -7.57 -8.82 17.89
C PRO A 106 -7.05 -9.99 18.74
N ARG A 107 -6.14 -10.80 18.19
CA ARG A 107 -5.58 -11.98 18.89
C ARG A 107 -4.44 -11.64 19.84
N ALA A 108 -3.94 -10.41 19.81
CA ALA A 108 -2.87 -9.98 20.69
C ALA A 108 -3.17 -8.58 21.21
N GLU A 109 -3.47 -8.51 22.50
CA GLU A 109 -3.50 -7.26 23.25
C GLU A 109 -2.09 -6.68 23.27
N ARG A 110 -1.93 -5.51 22.67
CA ARG A 110 -0.64 -4.82 22.58
C ARG A 110 -0.85 -3.33 22.58
N THR A 111 0.16 -2.59 23.02
CA THR A 111 0.20 -1.14 22.86
C THR A 111 0.38 -0.79 21.38
N PRO A 112 -0.32 0.24 20.84
CA PRO A 112 -0.09 0.71 19.49
C PRO A 112 1.39 0.98 19.24
N THR A 113 1.94 0.32 18.23
CA THR A 113 3.38 0.33 17.92
C THR A 113 3.58 0.88 16.52
N HIS A 114 4.45 1.87 16.37
CA HIS A 114 4.79 2.43 15.07
C HIS A 114 5.57 1.43 14.21
N PHE A 115 5.45 1.53 12.88
CA PHE A 115 6.01 0.61 11.89
C PHE A 115 7.46 0.21 12.17
N HIS A 116 8.34 1.21 12.36
CA HIS A 116 9.76 1.01 12.60
C HIS A 116 10.10 0.41 13.98
N SER A 117 9.11 0.28 14.85
CA SER A 117 9.23 -0.33 16.19
C SER A 117 8.69 -1.77 16.24
N ILE A 118 8.09 -2.27 15.15
CA ILE A 118 7.56 -3.63 15.09
C ILE A 118 8.75 -4.62 15.02
N PRO A 119 8.84 -5.66 15.89
CA PRO A 119 10.03 -6.50 16.00
C PRO A 119 10.44 -7.21 14.70
N PHE A 120 9.49 -7.80 13.98
CA PHE A 120 9.79 -8.48 12.72
C PHE A 120 10.17 -7.50 11.61
N VAL A 121 9.61 -6.28 11.64
CA VAL A 121 9.95 -5.21 10.69
C VAL A 121 11.37 -4.72 10.95
N GLN A 122 11.74 -4.47 12.20
CA GLN A 122 13.09 -4.08 12.57
C GLN A 122 14.11 -5.12 12.11
N LYS A 123 13.87 -6.39 12.43
CA LYS A 123 14.76 -7.48 12.00
C LYS A 123 14.89 -7.52 10.47
N TRP A 124 13.77 -7.42 9.75
CA TRP A 124 13.77 -7.42 8.29
C TRP A 124 14.56 -6.25 7.71
N LEU A 125 14.37 -5.03 8.21
CA LEU A 125 15.04 -3.83 7.70
C LEU A 125 16.54 -3.77 8.05
N LEU A 126 16.97 -4.44 9.11
CA LEU A 126 18.40 -4.61 9.42
C LEU A 126 19.09 -5.49 8.39
N GLU A 127 18.46 -6.60 8.00
CA GLU A 127 18.98 -7.52 6.99
C GLU A 127 18.80 -6.96 5.56
N HIS A 128 17.76 -6.13 5.34
CA HIS A 128 17.33 -5.63 4.04
C HIS A 128 17.13 -4.11 4.09
N PRO A 129 18.22 -3.32 4.15
CA PRO A 129 18.11 -1.87 4.22
C PRO A 129 17.45 -1.30 2.96
N ARG A 130 16.52 -0.36 3.15
CA ARG A 130 15.83 0.28 2.03
C ARG A 130 16.74 1.31 1.35
N PRO A 131 16.59 1.51 0.03
CA PRO A 131 17.17 2.66 -0.64
C PRO A 131 16.76 3.97 0.03
N HIS A 132 17.64 4.95 0.05
CA HIS A 132 17.33 6.27 0.58
C HIS A 132 16.19 6.91 -0.23
N ILE A 133 15.24 7.53 0.47
CA ILE A 133 14.17 8.26 -0.19
C ILE A 133 14.76 9.58 -0.73
N PRO A 134 14.55 9.92 -2.02
CA PRO A 134 15.01 11.19 -2.57
C PRO A 134 14.48 12.37 -1.76
N ALA A 135 15.36 13.33 -1.45
CA ALA A 135 14.99 14.52 -0.66
C ALA A 135 13.79 15.27 -1.24
N SER A 136 13.68 15.32 -2.58
CA SER A 136 12.54 15.96 -3.26
C SER A 136 11.17 15.38 -2.90
N LEU A 137 11.10 14.14 -2.41
CA LEU A 137 9.85 13.51 -1.94
C LEU A 137 9.58 13.77 -0.46
N LEU A 138 10.61 14.12 0.32
CA LEU A 138 10.52 14.37 1.75
C LEU A 138 10.27 15.84 2.09
N LEU A 139 10.63 16.75 1.17
CA LEU A 139 10.46 18.18 1.37
C LEU A 139 8.98 18.58 1.30
N THR A 140 8.57 19.41 2.25
CA THR A 140 7.34 20.19 2.15
C THR A 140 7.44 21.24 1.05
N ASP A 141 6.31 21.74 0.59
CA ASP A 141 6.27 22.74 -0.48
C ASP A 141 6.99 24.04 -0.03
N GLU A 142 6.88 24.40 1.24
CA GLU A 142 7.54 25.54 1.86
C GLU A 142 9.06 25.35 1.91
N GLN A 143 9.53 24.18 2.37
CA GLN A 143 10.97 23.88 2.41
C GLN A 143 11.57 23.84 1.01
N ALA A 144 10.88 23.22 0.05
CA ALA A 144 11.30 23.18 -1.33
C ALA A 144 11.37 24.60 -1.93
N ALA A 145 10.37 25.44 -1.66
CA ALA A 145 10.36 26.83 -2.12
C ALA A 145 11.56 27.62 -1.57
N VAL A 146 11.87 27.50 -0.28
CA VAL A 146 13.04 28.17 0.33
C VAL A 146 14.33 27.73 -0.35
N LEU A 147 14.52 26.42 -0.57
CA LEU A 147 15.73 25.89 -1.22
C LEU A 147 15.87 26.40 -2.66
N ILE A 148 14.80 26.35 -3.45
CA ILE A 148 14.78 26.83 -4.84
C ILE A 148 15.07 28.33 -4.88
N GLN A 149 14.43 29.12 -4.02
CA GLN A 149 14.63 30.58 -3.96
C GLN A 149 16.06 30.95 -3.55
N ALA A 150 16.64 30.27 -2.56
CA ALA A 150 18.02 30.47 -2.14
C ALA A 150 19.00 30.17 -3.27
N PHE A 151 18.79 29.04 -3.97
CA PHE A 151 19.61 28.65 -5.11
C PHE A 151 19.53 29.70 -6.24
N TRP A 152 18.34 30.17 -6.57
CA TRP A 152 18.13 31.22 -7.59
C TRP A 152 18.83 32.53 -7.25
N ARG A 153 18.71 33.00 -6.00
CA ARG A 153 19.40 34.21 -5.53
C ARG A 153 20.91 34.07 -5.70
N GLY A 154 21.49 32.93 -5.32
CA GLY A 154 22.91 32.64 -5.52
C GLY A 154 23.31 32.56 -7.00
N TYR A 155 22.50 31.95 -7.85
CA TYR A 155 22.75 31.88 -9.29
C TYR A 155 22.80 33.28 -9.93
N LYS A 156 21.87 34.17 -9.58
CA LYS A 156 21.87 35.55 -10.09
C LYS A 156 23.17 36.28 -9.78
N VAL A 157 23.67 36.18 -8.54
CA VAL A 157 24.95 36.80 -8.14
C VAL A 157 26.10 36.24 -8.99
N ARG A 158 26.21 34.92 -9.14
CA ARG A 158 27.25 34.29 -9.95
C ARG A 158 27.18 34.69 -11.42
N LYS A 159 25.98 34.80 -12.00
CA LYS A 159 25.78 35.22 -13.39
C LYS A 159 26.21 36.68 -13.59
N VAL A 160 25.81 37.58 -12.68
CA VAL A 160 26.24 38.99 -12.73
C VAL A 160 27.76 39.09 -12.60
N GLN A 161 28.35 38.39 -11.64
CA GLN A 161 29.80 38.37 -11.46
C GLN A 161 30.52 37.93 -12.75
N LYS A 162 30.03 36.85 -13.38
CA LYS A 162 30.60 36.33 -14.63
C LYS A 162 30.54 37.35 -15.78
N LEU A 163 29.40 38.02 -15.97
CA LEU A 163 29.25 39.05 -16.99
C LEU A 163 30.16 40.25 -16.74
N VAL A 164 30.30 40.68 -15.48
CA VAL A 164 31.20 41.78 -15.10
C VAL A 164 32.65 41.41 -15.40
N THR A 165 33.07 40.19 -15.07
CA THR A 165 34.43 39.73 -15.37
C THR A 165 34.69 39.58 -16.86
N GLU A 166 33.73 39.05 -17.63
CA GLU A 166 33.85 38.92 -19.09
C GLU A 166 33.98 40.29 -19.77
N ASN A 167 33.13 41.25 -19.40
CA ASN A 167 33.23 42.61 -19.92
C ASN A 167 34.54 43.30 -19.53
N ALA A 168 35.03 43.08 -18.31
CA ALA A 168 36.31 43.63 -17.87
C ALA A 168 37.51 43.02 -18.62
N THR A 169 37.47 41.71 -18.94
CA THR A 169 38.50 41.05 -19.75
C THR A 169 38.50 41.52 -21.19
N GLU A 170 37.32 41.72 -21.81
CA GLU A 170 37.22 42.30 -23.16
C GLU A 170 37.80 43.72 -23.20
N MET A 171 37.55 44.54 -22.18
CA MET A 171 38.15 45.88 -22.08
C MET A 171 39.67 45.86 -21.90
N LEU A 172 40.22 44.87 -21.18
CA LEU A 172 41.67 44.74 -21.00
C LEU A 172 42.40 44.20 -22.24
N LEU A 173 41.71 43.42 -23.09
CA LEU A 173 42.26 42.92 -24.36
C LEU A 173 42.12 43.92 -25.52
N ALA A 174 41.39 45.02 -25.31
CA ALA A 174 41.20 46.10 -26.28
C ALA A 174 42.28 47.22 -26.20
N PHE A 175 43.28 47.07 -25.31
CA PHE A 175 44.48 47.93 -25.21
C PHE A 175 45.73 47.16 -25.62
#